data_AF-A0A9W4SRU4-F1
#
_entry.id   AF-A0A9W4SRU4-F1
#
_cell.length_a   1.000
_cell.length_b   1.000
_cell.length_c   1.000
_cell.angle_alpha   90.00
_cell.angle_beta   90.00
_cell.angle_gamma   90.00
#
_symmetry.space_group_name_H-M   'P 1'
#
loop_
_entity.id
_entity.type
_entity.pdbx_description
1 polymer ?
#
loop_
_entity_poly.entity_id
_entity_poly.type
_entity_poly.pdbx_seq_one_letter_code
_entity_poly.pdbx_strand_id
1 'polypeptide(L)'
;YFWARILKVPKSTVTDTIVRHFDTNNGSSVKRAGRPLSMNDNDRCTLKRLVKKNNRSSLSEIHNNFQNLKALLALYKGKKIRKKIKYVKQNMKHKIMRNANIY
;
A
#
# COMPACT_ATOMS: atom_id res chain seq x y z
N TYR A 1 -28.40 -31.90 -15.43
CA TYR A 1 -28.70 -32.00 -16.87
C TYR A 1 -29.77 -31.00 -17.31
N PHE A 2 -30.86 -30.87 -16.55
CA PHE A 2 -31.96 -29.94 -16.81
C PHE A 2 -31.51 -28.49 -17.10
N TRP A 3 -30.81 -27.85 -16.16
CA TRP A 3 -30.36 -26.45 -16.29
C TRP A 3 -29.40 -26.21 -17.44
N ALA A 4 -28.48 -27.14 -17.72
CA ALA A 4 -27.53 -27.02 -18.83
C ALA A 4 -28.23 -27.00 -20.20
N ARG A 5 -29.30 -27.78 -20.36
CA ARG A 5 -30.09 -27.84 -21.61
C ARG A 5 -30.96 -26.60 -21.79
N ILE A 6 -31.59 -26.11 -20.72
CA ILE A 6 -32.47 -24.93 -20.77
C ILE A 6 -31.66 -23.66 -21.04
N LEU A 7 -30.55 -23.50 -20.31
CA LEU A 7 -29.72 -22.29 -20.40
C LEU A 7 -28.73 -22.35 -21.57
N LYS A 8 -28.59 -23.49 -22.25
CA LYS A 8 -27.60 -23.73 -23.31
C LYS A 8 -26.16 -23.43 -22.86
N VAL A 9 -25.84 -23.78 -21.61
CA VAL A 9 -24.51 -23.56 -21.00
C VAL A 9 -23.87 -24.92 -20.70
N PRO A 10 -22.53 -25.08 -20.84
CA PRO A 10 -21.85 -26.31 -20.47
C PRO A 10 -22.15 -26.76 -19.04
N LYS A 11 -22.31 -28.07 -18.84
CA LYS A 11 -22.59 -28.66 -17.52
C LYS A 11 -21.55 -28.23 -16.47
N SER A 12 -20.27 -28.19 -16.87
CA SER A 12 -19.15 -27.77 -16.02
C SER A 12 -19.31 -26.35 -15.48
N THR A 13 -19.80 -25.41 -16.31
CA THR A 13 -20.03 -24.03 -15.91
C THR A 13 -21.21 -23.90 -14.94
N VAL A 14 -22.27 -24.69 -15.15
CA VAL A 14 -23.42 -24.74 -14.21
C VAL A 14 -22.97 -25.23 -12.85
N THR A 15 -22.20 -26.32 -12.78
CA THR A 15 -21.66 -26.84 -11.53
C THR A 15 -20.70 -25.88 -10.84
N ASP A 16 -19.77 -25.29 -11.60
CA ASP A 16 -18.81 -24.29 -11.09
C ASP A 16 -19.52 -23.07 -10.50
N THR A 17 -20.58 -22.59 -11.16
CA THR A 17 -21.35 -21.43 -10.70
C THR A 17 -22.16 -21.73 -9.45
N ILE A 18 -22.77 -22.93 -9.35
CA ILE A 18 -23.51 -23.34 -8.15
C ILE A 18 -22.56 -23.45 -6.94
N VAL A 19 -21.41 -24.12 -7.12
CA VAL A 19 -20.40 -24.27 -6.06
C VAL A 19 -19.87 -22.89 -5.64
N ARG A 20 -19.47 -22.04 -6.60
CA ARG A 20 -19.00 -20.68 -6.32
C ARG A 20 -20.05 -19.84 -5.57
N HIS A 21 -21.32 -19.94 -5.96
CA HIS A 21 -22.39 -19.21 -5.29
C HIS A 21 -22.58 -19.66 -3.84
N PHE A 22 -22.50 -20.97 -3.58
CA PHE A 22 -22.55 -21.52 -2.23
C PHE A 22 -21.37 -21.04 -1.36
N ASP A 23 -20.16 -21.02 -1.92
CA ASP A 23 -18.95 -20.65 -1.18
C ASP A 23 -18.82 -19.14 -0.91
N THR A 24 -19.33 -18.31 -1.82
CA THR A 24 -19.10 -16.84 -1.79
C THR A 24 -20.36 -16.00 -1.58
N ASN A 25 -21.55 -16.62 -1.54
CA ASN A 25 -22.86 -15.96 -1.60
C ASN A 25 -22.98 -14.97 -2.78
N ASN A 26 -22.18 -15.17 -3.83
CA ASN A 26 -22.07 -14.24 -4.95
C ASN A 26 -22.03 -15.02 -6.27
N GLY A 27 -22.85 -14.60 -7.24
CA GLY A 27 -22.90 -15.21 -8.57
C GLY A 27 -21.85 -14.68 -9.54
N SER A 28 -21.16 -13.60 -9.19
CA SER A 28 -20.21 -12.93 -10.08
C SER A 28 -18.86 -13.64 -10.15
N SER A 29 -18.25 -13.62 -11.34
CA SER A 29 -16.86 -14.06 -11.51
C SER A 29 -15.93 -12.96 -11.03
N VAL A 30 -15.08 -13.25 -10.03
CA VAL A 30 -14.01 -12.34 -9.65
C VAL A 30 -12.87 -12.47 -10.66
N LYS A 31 -12.30 -11.34 -11.09
CA LYS A 31 -11.07 -11.37 -11.91
C LYS A 31 -9.98 -12.09 -11.12
N ARG A 32 -9.24 -12.99 -11.77
CA ARG A 32 -8.09 -13.63 -11.12
C ARG A 32 -7.16 -12.56 -10.58
N ALA A 33 -6.75 -12.71 -9.33
CA ALA A 33 -5.72 -11.86 -8.76
C ALA A 33 -4.47 -11.96 -9.63
N GLY A 34 -3.95 -10.82 -10.06
CA GLY A 34 -2.68 -10.77 -10.79
C GLY A 34 -1.52 -11.18 -9.88
N ARG A 35 -0.32 -11.25 -10.46
CA ARG A 35 0.90 -11.50 -9.69
C ARG A 35 1.05 -10.43 -8.59
N PRO A 36 1.28 -10.81 -7.32
CA PRO A 36 1.53 -9.83 -6.26
C PRO A 36 2.75 -8.99 -6.62
N LEU A 37 2.63 -7.67 -6.41
CA LEU A 37 3.73 -6.75 -6.66
C LEU A 37 4.83 -6.96 -5.61
N SER A 38 6.06 -7.18 -6.09
CA SER A 38 7.23 -7.32 -5.23
C SER A 38 7.64 -6.02 -4.52
N MET A 39 7.09 -4.88 -4.92
CA MET A 39 7.51 -3.56 -4.47
C MET A 39 6.32 -2.60 -4.47
N ASN A 40 6.29 -1.70 -3.49
CA ASN A 40 5.33 -0.60 -3.42
C ASN A 40 5.47 0.37 -4.61
N ASP A 41 4.37 0.97 -5.05
CA ASP A 41 4.34 1.90 -6.18
C ASP A 41 5.25 3.12 -6.00
N ASN A 42 5.36 3.65 -4.77
CA ASN A 42 6.24 4.78 -4.48
C ASN A 42 7.73 4.42 -4.68
N ASP A 43 8.12 3.25 -4.19
CA ASP A 43 9.46 2.72 -4.33
C ASP A 43 9.77 2.43 -5.81
N ARG A 44 8.81 1.83 -6.53
CA ARG A 44 8.89 1.56 -7.97
C ARG A 44 9.08 2.85 -8.78
N CYS A 45 8.32 3.90 -8.46
CA CYS A 45 8.44 5.20 -9.11
C CYS A 45 9.80 5.85 -8.84
N THR A 46 10.30 5.74 -7.61
CA THR A 46 11.61 6.30 -7.23
C THR A 46 12.75 5.58 -7.94
N LEU A 47 12.70 4.24 -7.98
CA LEU A 47 13.67 3.42 -8.70
C LEU A 47 13.64 3.74 -10.20
N LYS A 48 12.44 3.85 -10.80
CA LYS A 48 12.28 4.21 -12.22
C LYS A 48 12.90 5.58 -12.53
N ARG A 49 12.77 6.56 -11.63
CA ARG A 49 13.41 7.89 -11.78
C ARG A 49 14.93 7.80 -11.69
N LEU A 50 15.48 7.00 -10.76
CA LEU A 50 16.91 6.79 -10.64
C LEU A 50 17.50 6.19 -11.92
N VAL A 51 16.90 5.11 -12.42
CA VAL A 51 17.35 4.44 -13.65
C VAL A 51 17.23 5.37 -14.86
N LYS A 52 16.15 6.14 -14.97
CA LYS A 52 15.99 7.11 -16.05
C LYS A 52 17.02 8.24 -16.00
N LYS A 53 17.39 8.70 -14.81
CA LYS A 53 18.33 9.82 -14.63
C LYS A 53 19.77 9.41 -14.96
N ASN A 54 20.16 8.17 -14.66
CA ASN A 54 21.47 7.64 -14.99
C ASN A 54 21.36 6.21 -15.52
N ASN A 55 21.13 6.10 -16.84
CA ASN A 55 20.92 4.82 -17.51
C ASN A 55 22.21 3.99 -17.68
N ARG A 56 23.38 4.56 -17.37
CA ARG A 56 24.68 3.88 -17.44
C ARG A 56 25.14 3.34 -16.08
N SER A 57 24.41 3.63 -15.00
CA SER A 57 24.78 3.15 -13.67
C SER A 57 24.67 1.63 -13.57
N SER A 58 25.63 1.03 -12.87
CA SER A 58 25.57 -0.38 -12.53
C SER A 58 24.42 -0.67 -11.56
N LEU A 59 23.99 -1.94 -11.49
CA LEU A 59 22.96 -2.37 -10.53
C LEU A 59 23.35 -2.06 -9.08
N SER A 60 24.64 -2.18 -8.75
CA SER A 60 25.18 -1.86 -7.42
C SER A 60 25.02 -0.37 -7.08
N GLU A 61 25.37 0.51 -8.02
CA GLU A 61 25.18 1.95 -7.85
C GLU A 61 23.71 2.32 -7.68
N ILE A 62 22.82 1.75 -8.51
CA ILE A 62 21.38 2.00 -8.43
C ILE A 62 20.85 1.56 -7.07
N HIS A 63 21.29 0.40 -6.57
CA HIS A 63 20.91 -0.10 -5.25
C HIS A 63 21.38 0.84 -4.14
N ASN A 64 22.65 1.24 -4.13
CA ASN A 64 23.20 2.12 -3.10
C ASN A 64 22.50 3.49 -3.09
N ASN A 65 22.28 4.08 -4.27
CA ASN A 65 21.57 5.35 -4.42
C ASN A 65 20.12 5.27 -3.91
N PHE A 66 19.45 4.15 -4.19
CA PHE A 66 18.09 3.92 -3.71
C PHE A 66 18.01 3.79 -2.19
N GLN A 67 18.93 3.05 -1.56
CA GLN A 67 18.98 2.93 -0.11
C GLN A 67 19.32 4.26 0.57
N ASN A 68 20.25 5.03 0.02
CA ASN A 68 20.60 6.35 0.53
C ASN A 68 19.40 7.31 0.52
N LEU A 69 18.61 7.32 -0.56
CA LEU A 69 17.38 8.12 -0.62
C LEU A 69 16.34 7.68 0.42
N LYS A 70 16.16 6.38 0.63
CA LYS A 70 15.27 5.86 1.66
C LYS A 70 15.71 6.29 3.06
N ALA A 71 16.99 6.20 3.37
CA ALA A 71 17.55 6.62 4.65
C ALA A 71 17.33 8.11 4.90
N LEU A 72 17.59 8.97 3.90
CA LEU A 72 17.34 10.41 3.99
C LEU A 72 15.87 10.75 4.24
N LEU A 73 14.94 10.07 3.55
CA LEU A 73 13.50 10.25 3.75
C LEU A 73 13.05 9.83 5.15
N ALA A 74 13.59 8.72 5.67
CA ALA A 74 13.31 8.26 7.04
C ALA A 74 13.80 9.28 8.08
N LEU A 75 15.02 9.79 7.93
CA LEU A 75 15.60 10.82 8.79
C LEU A 75 14.76 12.10 8.76
N TYR A 76 14.34 12.56 7.58
CA TYR A 76 13.50 13.76 7.45
C TYR A 76 12.15 13.60 8.14
N LYS A 77 11.48 12.45 7.95
CA LYS A 77 10.22 12.13 8.66
C LYS A 77 10.41 12.14 10.17
N GLY A 78 11.48 11.52 10.68
CA GLY A 78 11.83 11.53 12.10
C GLY A 78 12.03 12.95 12.66
N LYS A 79 12.76 13.81 11.94
CA LYS A 79 12.95 15.22 12.31
C LYS A 79 11.63 15.99 12.36
N LYS A 80 10.74 15.79 11.38
CA LYS A 80 9.42 16.45 11.32
C LYS A 80 8.51 16.01 12.48
N ILE A 81 8.49 14.72 12.79
CA ILE A 81 7.74 14.16 13.93
C ILE A 81 8.27 14.76 15.25
N ARG A 82 9.60 14.79 15.44
CA ARG A 82 10.23 15.36 16.64
C ARG A 82 9.86 16.83 16.84
N LYS A 83 9.86 17.63 15.76
CA LYS A 83 9.41 19.04 15.80
C LYS A 83 7.94 19.15 16.23
N LYS A 84 7.04 18.32 15.68
CA LYS A 84 5.61 18.30 16.03
C LYS A 84 5.39 17.95 17.50
N ILE A 85 6.09 16.94 18.02
CA ILE A 85 6.01 16.53 19.43
C ILE A 85 6.48 17.67 20.35
N LYS A 86 7.57 18.37 20.00
CA LYS A 86 8.08 19.50 20.79
C LYS A 86 7.03 20.60 20.94
N TYR A 87 6.38 20.96 19.84
CA TYR A 87 5.32 21.97 19.82
C TYR A 87 4.10 21.57 20.67
N VAL A 88 3.64 20.32 20.54
CA VAL A 88 2.52 19.80 21.35
C VAL A 88 2.86 19.81 22.84
N LYS A 89 4.08 19.38 23.23
CA LYS A 89 4.54 19.43 24.63
C LYS A 89 4.55 20.86 25.19
N GLN A 90 5.01 21.84 24.41
CA GLN A 90 5.01 23.25 24.82
C GLN A 90 3.58 23.76 25.04
N ASN A 91 2.66 23.48 24.12
CA ASN A 91 1.26 23.88 24.25
C ASN A 91 0.56 23.23 25.44
N MET A 92 0.81 21.94 25.70
CA MET A 92 0.28 21.27 26.91
C MET A 92 0.83 21.89 28.19
N LYS A 93 2.13 22.21 28.25
CA LYS A 93 2.74 22.90 29.41
C LYS A 93 2.07 24.25 29.65
N HIS A 94 1.86 25.06 28.62
CA HIS A 94 1.17 26.35 28.75
C HIS A 94 -0.29 26.18 29.21
N LYS A 95 -1.02 25.16 28.74
CA LYS A 95 -2.38 24.88 29.17
C LYS A 95 -2.45 24.46 30.64
N ILE A 96 -1.54 23.60 31.09
CA ILE A 96 -1.43 23.18 32.49
C ILE A 96 -1.12 24.39 33.38
N MET A 97 -0.14 25.22 33.01
CA MET A 97 0.23 26.42 33.77
C MET A 97 -0.94 27.42 33.86
N ARG A 98 -1.73 27.59 32.79
CA ARG A 98 -2.95 28.44 32.84
C ARG A 98 -4.01 27.86 33.77
N ASN A 99 -4.27 26.56 33.70
CA ASN A 99 -5.26 25.91 34.57
C ASN A 99 -4.82 25.87 36.05
N ALA A 100 -3.51 25.80 36.31
CA ALA A 100 -2.95 25.84 37.66
C ALA A 100 -2.95 27.25 38.28
N ASN A 101 -3.06 28.30 37.45
CA ASN A 101 -3.17 29.71 37.88
C ASN A 101 -4.62 30.20 37.98
N ILE A 102 -5.60 29.29 37.94
CA ILE A 102 -7.01 29.59 38.25
C ILE A 102 -7.27 28.96 39.62
N TYR A 103 -6.80 29.60 40.68
CA TYR A 103 -7.32 29.64 42.05
C TYR A 103 -6.60 30.78 42.79
#